data_AF-A4J8U6-F1
#
_entry.id   AF-A4J8U6-F1
#
_cell.length_a   1.000
_cell.length_b   1.000
_cell.length_c   1.000
_cell.angle_alpha   90.00
_cell.angle_beta   90.00
_cell.angle_gamma   90.00
#
_symmetry.space_group_name_H-M   'P 1'
#
loop_
_entity.id
_entity.type
_entity.pdbx_description
1 polymer ?
#
loop_
_entity_poly.entity_id
_entity_poly.type
_entity_poly.pdbx_seq_one_letter_code
_entity_poly.pdbx_strand_id
1 'polypeptide(L)'
;MTYYQKALKGTLVSDKGEQRTRLQKIEELKQKIVGEGYQPSEAEHFLKMAAGSRKIENLDNQELDKVIERLEAQITIAQKCKSMF
;
A
#
# COMPACT_ATOMS: atom_id res chain seq x y z
N MET A 1 41.85 29.14 5.09
CA MET A 1 41.51 27.70 5.14
C MET A 1 40.08 27.58 5.62
N THR A 2 39.16 27.41 4.67
CA THR A 2 37.71 27.54 4.84
C THR A 2 37.04 26.19 5.14
N TYR A 3 36.32 26.18 6.27
CA TYR A 3 35.06 25.48 6.57
C TYR A 3 34.91 23.95 6.48
N TYR A 4 34.59 23.39 7.66
CA TYR A 4 33.84 22.16 7.94
C TYR A 4 32.70 21.84 6.95
N GLN A 5 32.46 20.54 6.69
CA GLN A 5 31.17 19.82 6.74
C GLN A 5 31.36 18.39 6.18
N LYS A 6 31.40 17.32 6.98
CA LYS A 6 30.27 16.58 7.59
C LYS A 6 29.25 16.06 6.55
N ALA A 7 29.61 14.99 5.86
CA ALA A 7 28.74 14.16 5.02
C ALA A 7 29.21 12.70 5.19
N LEU A 8 28.42 11.68 5.49
CA LEU A 8 27.00 11.52 5.76
C LEU A 8 26.89 10.45 6.86
N LYS A 9 26.41 10.81 8.04
CA LYS A 9 25.74 9.84 8.92
C LYS A 9 24.28 9.87 8.50
N GLY A 10 23.85 8.91 7.69
CA GLY A 10 22.50 8.97 7.12
C GLY A 10 22.07 7.71 6.39
N THR A 11 22.38 6.53 6.93
CA THR A 11 21.86 5.27 6.39
C THR A 11 21.63 4.34 7.56
N LEU A 12 20.47 4.45 8.21
CA LEU A 12 19.88 3.45 9.13
C LEU A 12 18.56 3.93 9.77
N VAL A 13 17.87 4.92 9.19
CA VAL A 13 16.58 5.42 9.72
C VAL A 13 15.60 5.66 8.58
N SER A 14 15.23 4.63 7.80
CA SER A 14 14.11 4.80 6.84
C SER A 14 13.23 3.56 6.66
N ASP A 15 13.73 2.34 6.85
CA ASP A 15 12.98 1.14 6.38
C ASP A 15 11.66 0.87 7.13
N LYS A 16 11.66 1.03 8.47
CA LYS A 16 10.46 0.75 9.29
C LYS A 16 9.38 1.82 9.19
N GLY A 17 9.78 3.07 8.93
CA GLY A 17 8.83 4.17 8.74
C GLY A 17 8.07 4.02 7.43
N GLU A 18 8.79 3.65 6.38
CA GLU A 18 8.22 3.45 5.04
C GLU A 18 7.24 2.27 4.99
N GLN A 19 7.57 1.15 5.63
CA GLN A 19 6.68 -0.01 5.71
C GLN A 19 5.36 0.34 6.43
N ARG A 20 5.42 1.12 7.51
CA ARG A 20 4.22 1.57 8.25
C ARG A 20 3.34 2.48 7.41
N THR A 21 3.92 3.40 6.65
CA THR A 21 3.18 4.28 5.73
C THR A 21 2.46 3.48 4.64
N ARG A 22 3.11 2.45 4.09
CA ARG A 22 2.50 1.54 3.11
C ARG A 22 1.35 0.72 3.69
N LEU A 23 1.50 0.19 4.91
CA LEU A 23 0.43 -0.52 5.60
C LEU A 23 -0.79 0.38 5.83
N GLN A 24 -0.58 1.64 6.23
CA GLN A 24 -1.65 2.62 6.32
C GLN A 24 -2.32 2.85 4.97
N LYS A 25 -1.51 2.96 3.90
CA LYS A 25 -2.03 3.14 2.54
C LYS A 25 -2.93 1.97 2.10
N ILE A 26 -2.53 0.75 2.42
CA ILE A 26 -3.31 -0.46 2.12
C ILE A 26 -4.66 -0.42 2.84
N GLU A 27 -4.68 -0.03 4.13
CA GLU A 27 -5.95 0.12 4.86
C GLU A 27 -6.83 1.23 4.29
N GLU A 28 -6.26 2.36 3.88
CA GLU A 28 -7.00 3.41 3.16
C GLU A 28 -7.63 2.89 1.86
N LEU A 29 -6.87 2.13 1.07
CA LEU A 29 -7.35 1.53 -0.18
C LEU A 29 -8.46 0.52 0.07
N LYS A 30 -8.36 -0.27 1.15
CA LYS A 30 -9.43 -1.17 1.58
C LYS A 30 -10.72 -0.40 1.87
N GLN A 31 -10.64 0.70 2.61
CA GLN A 31 -11.79 1.57 2.88
C GLN A 31 -12.35 2.20 1.60
N LYS A 32 -11.50 2.60 0.66
CA LYS A 32 -11.95 3.09 -0.65
C LYS A 32 -12.71 2.04 -1.44
N ILE A 33 -12.25 0.79 -1.48
CA ILE A 33 -12.97 -0.32 -2.13
C ILE A 33 -14.36 -0.49 -1.52
N VAL A 34 -14.47 -0.44 -0.19
CA VAL A 34 -15.78 -0.48 0.49
C VAL A 34 -16.64 0.73 0.11
N GLY A 35 -16.06 1.92 0.05
CA GLY A 35 -16.72 3.13 -0.45
C GLY A 35 -17.15 3.05 -1.92
N GLU A 36 -16.48 2.21 -2.71
CA GLU A 36 -16.88 1.93 -4.09
C GLU A 36 -18.10 0.98 -4.19
N GLY A 37 -18.58 0.43 -3.07
CA GLY A 37 -19.79 -0.40 -3.00
C GLY A 37 -19.53 -1.89 -2.82
N TYR A 38 -18.27 -2.31 -2.65
CA TYR A 38 -17.94 -3.68 -2.28
C TYR A 38 -18.20 -3.93 -0.79
N GLN A 39 -18.47 -5.18 -0.44
CA GLN A 39 -18.56 -5.59 0.95
C GLN A 39 -17.16 -5.60 1.61
N PRO A 40 -17.07 -5.32 2.93
CA PRO A 40 -15.81 -5.42 3.66
C PRO A 40 -15.12 -6.79 3.53
N SER A 41 -15.89 -7.87 3.45
CA SER A 41 -15.41 -9.23 3.20
C SER A 41 -14.74 -9.38 1.84
N GLU A 42 -15.26 -8.72 0.80
CA GLU A 42 -14.68 -8.71 -0.55
C GLU A 42 -13.39 -7.87 -0.57
N ALA A 43 -13.38 -6.73 0.10
CA ALA A 43 -12.18 -5.91 0.25
C ALA A 43 -11.04 -6.68 0.95
N GLU A 44 -11.36 -7.44 2.02
CA GLU A 44 -10.41 -8.36 2.66
C GLU A 44 -9.98 -9.50 1.74
N HIS A 45 -10.88 -10.03 0.93
CA HIS A 45 -10.56 -11.07 -0.03
C HIS A 45 -9.57 -10.56 -1.09
N PHE A 46 -9.77 -9.37 -1.65
CA PHE A 46 -8.84 -8.77 -2.60
C PHE A 46 -7.45 -8.55 -1.98
N LEU A 47 -7.42 -8.10 -0.73
CA LEU A 47 -6.19 -7.93 0.01
C LEU A 47 -5.46 -9.25 0.23
N LYS A 48 -6.16 -10.31 0.61
CA LYS A 48 -5.59 -11.67 0.72
C LYS A 48 -5.10 -12.19 -0.63
N MET A 49 -5.82 -11.96 -1.72
CA MET A 49 -5.37 -12.34 -3.06
C MET A 49 -4.12 -11.57 -3.51
N ALA A 50 -3.99 -10.31 -3.09
CA ALA A 50 -2.83 -9.49 -3.38
C ALA A 50 -1.59 -9.91 -2.55
N ALA A 51 -1.77 -10.17 -1.26
CA ALA A 51 -0.71 -10.60 -0.34
C ALA A 51 -0.31 -12.08 -0.47
N GLY A 52 -1.21 -12.90 -1.05
CA GLY A 52 -1.06 -14.35 -1.13
C GLY A 52 -1.19 -15.03 0.23
N SER A 53 -0.41 -16.10 0.45
CA SER A 53 -0.44 -16.89 1.69
C SER A 53 0.27 -16.21 2.88
N ARG A 54 0.90 -15.05 2.67
CA ARG A 54 1.65 -14.32 3.71
C ARG A 54 0.80 -13.23 4.33
N LYS A 55 1.03 -12.96 5.62
CA LYS A 55 0.46 -11.79 6.30
C LYS A 55 1.09 -10.53 5.71
N ILE A 56 0.28 -9.49 5.53
CA ILE A 56 0.72 -8.20 4.95
C ILE A 56 1.83 -7.58 5.80
N GLU A 57 1.77 -7.74 7.12
CA GLU A 57 2.79 -7.28 8.07
C GLU A 57 4.17 -7.93 7.86
N ASN A 58 4.22 -9.09 7.20
CA ASN A 58 5.45 -9.83 6.90
C ASN A 58 5.96 -9.58 5.47
N LEU A 59 5.26 -8.76 4.68
CA LEU A 59 5.68 -8.42 3.33
C LEU A 59 6.77 -7.34 3.37
N ASP A 60 7.74 -7.45 2.47
CA ASP A 60 8.73 -6.41 2.26
C ASP A 60 8.12 -5.19 1.54
N ASN A 61 8.87 -4.08 1.47
CA ASN A 61 8.39 -2.85 0.84
C ASN A 61 7.98 -3.04 -0.63
N GLN A 62 8.70 -3.87 -1.40
CA GLN A 62 8.38 -4.12 -2.81
C GLN A 62 7.09 -4.93 -2.96
N GLU A 63 6.85 -5.86 -2.04
CA GLU A 63 5.63 -6.66 -2.00
C GLU A 63 4.43 -5.85 -1.55
N LEU A 64 4.61 -4.96 -0.57
CA LEU A 64 3.58 -3.99 -0.18
C LEU A 64 3.22 -3.06 -1.34
N ASP A 65 4.20 -2.60 -2.11
CA ASP A 65 3.95 -1.78 -3.31
C ASP A 65 3.12 -2.56 -4.36
N LYS A 66 3.44 -3.83 -4.60
CA LYS A 66 2.63 -4.71 -5.48
C LYS A 66 1.20 -4.90 -4.97
N VAL A 67 1.00 -4.98 -3.64
CA VAL A 67 -0.34 -5.08 -3.05
C VAL A 67 -1.11 -3.79 -3.29
N ILE A 68 -0.47 -2.63 -3.07
CA ILE A 68 -1.04 -1.31 -3.33
C ILE A 68 -1.48 -1.18 -4.79
N GLU A 69 -0.60 -1.49 -5.75
CA GLU A 69 -0.91 -1.42 -7.18
C GLU A 69 -2.12 -2.29 -7.55
N ARG A 70 -2.21 -3.50 -7.00
CA ARG A 70 -3.35 -4.39 -7.24
C ARG A 70 -4.66 -3.83 -6.69
N LEU A 71 -4.65 -3.24 -5.49
CA LEU A 71 -5.84 -2.63 -4.90
C LEU A 71 -6.27 -1.38 -5.66
N GLU A 72 -5.32 -0.55 -6.09
CA GLU A 72 -5.60 0.63 -6.93
C GLU A 72 -6.20 0.24 -8.29
N ALA A 73 -5.72 -0.86 -8.89
CA ALA A 73 -6.31 -1.40 -10.10
C ALA A 73 -7.77 -1.84 -9.88
N GLN A 74 -8.08 -2.49 -8.75
CA GLN A 74 -9.46 -2.88 -8.41
C GLN A 74 -10.38 -1.66 -8.23
N ILE A 75 -9.92 -0.62 -7.52
CA ILE A 75 -10.67 0.64 -7.39
C ILE A 75 -10.91 1.27 -8.76
N THR A 76 -9.89 1.28 -9.62
CA THR A 76 -10.03 1.84 -10.97
C THR A 76 -11.07 1.10 -11.80
N ILE A 77 -11.10 -0.24 -11.70
CA ILE A 77 -12.11 -1.07 -12.38
C ILE A 77 -13.50 -0.74 -11.84
N ALA A 78 -13.65 -0.67 -10.52
CA ALA A 78 -14.92 -0.32 -9.86
C ALA A 78 -15.47 1.03 -10.32
N GLN A 79 -14.60 2.05 -10.37
CA GLN A 79 -14.94 3.38 -10.82
C GLN A 79 -15.35 3.41 -12.29
N LYS A 80 -14.65 2.66 -13.15
CA LYS A 80 -15.01 2.53 -14.56
C LYS A 80 -16.36 1.85 -14.75
N CYS A 81 -16.64 0.80 -13.99
CA CYS A 81 -17.94 0.14 -14.01
C CYS A 81 -19.06 1.09 -13.59
N LYS A 82 -18.86 1.90 -12.54
CA LYS A 82 -19.83 2.93 -12.15
C LYS A 82 -20.05 3.99 -13.22
N SER A 83 -18.98 4.45 -13.88
CA SER A 83 -19.07 5.49 -14.91
C SER A 83 -19.79 5.03 -16.19
N MET A 84 -20.04 3.73 -16.35
CA MET A 84 -20.77 3.17 -17.49
C MET A 84 -22.28 3.04 -17.26
N PHE A 85 -22.77 3.30 -16.05
CA PHE A 85 -24.19 3.30 -15.68
C PHE A 85 -24.63 4.71 -15.25
#